data_AF-A0A139CZW7-F1
#
_entry.id   AF-A0A139CZW7-F1
#
_cell.length_a   1.000
_cell.length_b   1.000
_cell.length_c   1.000
_cell.angle_alpha   90.00
_cell.angle_beta   90.00
_cell.angle_gamma   90.00
#
_symmetry.space_group_name_H-M   'P 1'
#
loop_
_entity.id
_entity.type
_entity.pdbx_description
1 polymer ?
#
loop_
_entity_poly.entity_id
_entity_poly.type
_entity_poly.pdbx_seq_one_letter_code
_entity_poly.pdbx_strand_id
1 'polypeptide(L)' 'MPRLQESKNRLSLTVPKSVADLKGWKKGQKLKFVERGGYVCLVEDE' A
#
# COMPACT_ATOMS: atom_id res chain seq x y z
N MET A 1 9.60 10.65 -0.29
CA MET A 1 8.47 10.27 -1.17
C MET A 1 8.53 8.77 -1.44
N PRO A 2 7.41 8.03 -1.32
CA PRO A 2 7.37 6.63 -1.75
C PRO A 2 7.71 6.58 -3.24
N ARG A 3 8.72 5.78 -3.62
CA ARG A 3 9.07 5.61 -5.03
C ARG A 3 8.20 4.49 -5.61
N LEU A 4 7.56 4.78 -6.74
CA LEU A 4 6.95 3.75 -7.57
C LEU A 4 8.07 2.90 -8.17
N GLN A 5 8.03 1.59 -7.91
CA GLN A 5 8.96 0.64 -8.51
C GLN A 5 8.19 -0.23 -9.50
N GLU A 6 8.67 -0.25 -10.74
CA GLU A 6 8.15 -1.09 -11.80
C GLU A 6 9.11 -2.27 -12.02
N SER A 7 8.58 -3.48 -11.99
CA SER A 7 9.36 -4.69 -12.30
C SER A 7 8.45 -5.75 -12.88
N LYS A 8 8.83 -6.36 -14.01
CA LYS A 8 8.13 -7.49 -14.63
C LYS A 8 6.61 -7.25 -14.77
N ASN A 9 6.22 -6.11 -15.31
CA ASN A 9 4.81 -5.71 -15.50
C ASN A 9 4.01 -5.57 -14.19
N ARG A 10 4.71 -5.39 -13.05
CA ARG A 10 4.11 -5.14 -11.74
C ARG A 10 4.58 -3.81 -11.19
N LEU A 11 3.62 -2.95 -10.87
CA LEU A 11 3.85 -1.73 -10.11
C LEU A 11 3.79 -2.03 -8.61
N SER A 12 4.76 -1.51 -7.88
CA SER A 12 4.85 -1.68 -6.44
C SER A 12 5.18 -0.36 -5.76
N LEU A 13 4.53 -0.10 -4.64
CA LEU A 13 4.81 1.02 -3.75
C LEU A 13 5.34 0.48 -2.43
N THR A 14 6.45 1.05 -1.96
CA THR A 14 6.96 0.74 -0.63
C THR A 14 6.22 1.59 0.39
N VAL A 15 5.45 0.95 1.27
CA VAL A 15 4.85 1.60 2.43
C VAL A 15 5.94 1.83 3.48
N PRO A 16 6.13 3.06 3.99
CA PRO A 16 7.09 3.33 5.07
C PRO A 16 6.77 2.50 6.32
N LYS A 17 7.81 1.99 6.99
CA LYS A 17 7.66 1.15 8.18
C LYS A 17 6.83 1.83 9.28
N SER A 18 7.03 3.12 9.51
CA SER A 18 6.26 3.90 10.49
C SER A 18 4.75 3.90 10.23
N VAL A 19 4.33 3.90 8.96
CA VAL A 19 2.89 3.83 8.59
C VAL A 19 2.35 2.43 8.81
N ALA A 20 3.13 1.40 8.44
CA ALA A 20 2.75 0.01 8.68
C ALA A 20 2.61 -0.28 10.18
N ASP A 21 3.56 0.18 11.00
CA ASP A 21 3.54 0.02 12.45
C ASP A 21 2.33 0.76 13.08
N LEU A 22 2.05 1.99 12.64
CA LEU A 22 0.89 2.77 13.11
C LEU A 22 -0.45 2.07 12.80
N LYS A 23 -0.54 1.39 11.67
CA LYS A 23 -1.74 0.63 11.26
C LYS A 23 -1.72 -0.82 11.72
N GLY A 24 -0.66 -1.28 12.38
CA GLY A 24 -0.51 -2.67 12.81
C GLY A 24 -0.40 -3.68 11.66
N TRP A 25 -0.02 -3.23 10.47
CA TRP A 25 0.05 -4.09 9.28
C TRP A 25 1.21 -5.07 9.35
N LYS A 26 0.92 -6.35 9.09
CA LYS A 26 1.90 -7.44 9.12
C LYS A 26 2.37 -7.81 7.72
N LYS A 27 3.58 -8.35 7.62
CA LYS A 27 4.10 -8.92 6.36
C LYS A 27 3.15 -10.02 5.88
N GLY A 28 2.71 -9.93 4.63
CA GLY A 28 1.78 -10.89 4.02
C GLY A 28 0.30 -10.58 4.27
N GLN A 29 -0.03 -9.54 5.04
CA GLN A 29 -1.41 -9.08 5.17
C GLN A 29 -1.93 -8.59 3.82
N LYS A 30 -3.15 -9.01 3.47
CA LYS A 30 -3.84 -8.55 2.27
C LYS A 30 -4.51 -7.21 2.56
N LEU A 31 -4.33 -6.26 1.65
CA LEU A 31 -4.93 -4.94 1.68
C LEU A 31 -5.56 -4.67 0.32
N LYS A 32 -6.61 -3.86 0.29
CA LYS A 32 -7.30 -3.42 -0.93
C LYS A 32 -6.86 -2.03 -1.34
N PHE A 33 -6.69 -1.83 -2.63
CA PHE A 33 -6.57 -0.50 -3.22
C PHE A 33 -7.96 -0.04 -3.64
N VAL A 34 -8.36 1.15 -3.20
CA VAL A 34 -9.64 1.78 -3.54
C VAL A 34 -9.42 3.21 -3.98
N GLU A 35 -10.22 3.68 -4.95
CA GLU A 35 -10.19 5.08 -5.36
C GLU A 35 -11.15 5.90 -4.49
N ARG A 36 -10.66 7.00 -3.90
CA ARG A 36 -11.47 7.96 -3.13
C ARG A 36 -11.03 9.38 -3.44
N GLY A 37 -11.94 10.18 -4.02
CA GLY A 37 -11.69 11.59 -4.30
C GLY A 37 -10.48 11.85 -5.21
N GLY A 38 -10.24 10.96 -6.18
CA GLY A 38 -9.08 11.05 -7.09
C GLY A 38 -7.76 10.53 -6.52
N TYR A 39 -7.77 9.94 -5.32
CA TYR A 39 -6.60 9.29 -4.72
C TYR A 39 -6.75 7.78 -4.71
N VAL A 40 -5.65 7.07 -4.91
CA VAL A 40 -5.56 5.62 -4.68
C VAL A 40 -5.20 5.40 -3.21
N CYS A 41 -6.15 4.87 -2.44
CA CYS A 41 -6.02 4.61 -1.01
C CYS A 41 -5.81 3.10 -0.74
N LEU A 42 -4.95 2.78 0.23
CA LEU A 42 -4.87 1.44 0.81
C LEU A 42 -5.84 1.32 1.98
N VAL A 43 -6.70 0.30 1.96
CA VAL A 43 -7.66 -0.03 3.03
C VAL A 43 -7.52 -1.51 3.40
N GLU A 44 -7.96 -1.85 4.61
CA GLU A 44 -7.98 -3.23 5.08
C GLU A 44 -9.07 -4.02 4.33
N ASP A 45 -8.76 -5.27 4.00
CA ASP A 45 -9.72 -6.21 3.40
C ASP A 45 -10.57 -6.76 4.55
N GLU A 46 -11.82 -6.29 4.67
CA GLU A 46 -12.81 -6.82 5.64
C GLU A 46 -13.01 -8.34 5.51
#